data_AF-A0A329VQC7-F1
#
_entry.id   AF-A0A329VQC7-F1
#
_cell.length_a   1.000
_cell.length_b   1.000
_cell.length_c   1.000
_cell.angle_alpha   90.00
_cell.angle_beta   90.00
_cell.angle_gamma   90.00
#
_symmetry.space_group_name_H-M   'P 1'
#
loop_
_entity.id
_entity.type
_entity.pdbx_description
1 polymer ?
#
loop_
_entity_poly.entity_id
_entity_poly.type
_entity_poly.pdbx_seq_one_letter_code
_entity_poly.pdbx_strand_id
1 'polypeptide(L)'
;MSSWFVIPHHAKSKRDSDYLVETLFSIHAQSTPDWCVVIVNDNSSFYDRLNVRIKDYLPSDIIDNRFHFIVNEKRGEVSSARNIGVKYAHKYGANIIFFRTMMILRIHIV
;
A
#
# COMPACT_ATOMS: atom_id res chain seq x y z
N MET A 1 3.40 -18.34 5.34
CA MET A 1 2.04 -18.19 4.78
C MET A 1 1.90 -16.73 4.38
N SER A 2 2.12 -16.39 3.11
CA SER A 2 2.34 -14.99 2.72
C SER A 2 1.03 -14.18 2.80
N SER A 3 1.01 -13.23 3.73
CA SER A 3 -0.11 -12.29 3.89
C SER A 3 0.13 -11.04 3.05
N TRP A 4 -0.89 -10.56 2.34
CA TRP A 4 -0.74 -9.40 1.47
C TRP A 4 -1.71 -8.29 1.85
N PHE A 5 -1.18 -7.08 2.06
CA PHE A 5 -1.98 -5.87 2.15
C PHE A 5 -2.11 -5.23 0.77
N VAL A 6 -3.34 -5.10 0.28
CA VAL A 6 -3.64 -4.39 -0.96
C VAL A 6 -4.19 -3.02 -0.61
N ILE A 7 -3.44 -1.98 -1.00
CA ILE A 7 -3.75 -0.58 -0.70
C ILE A 7 -4.03 0.17 -2.01
N PRO A 8 -5.31 0.27 -2.44
CA PRO A 8 -5.68 1.20 -3.49
C PRO A 8 -5.55 2.63 -2.95
N HIS A 9 -4.86 3.48 -3.69
CA HIS A 9 -4.53 4.84 -3.25
C HIS A 9 -4.75 5.86 -4.37
N HIS A 10 -5.37 6.98 -4.02
CA HIS A 10 -5.49 8.15 -4.88
C HIS A 10 -5.46 9.41 -4.01
N ALA A 11 -4.30 10.06 -3.94
CA ALA A 11 -4.11 11.30 -3.20
C ALA A 11 -4.52 12.51 -4.04
N LYS A 12 -5.39 13.33 -3.45
CA LYS A 12 -5.77 14.66 -3.97
C LYS A 12 -5.14 15.78 -3.15
N SER A 13 -4.49 15.45 -2.04
CA SER A 13 -3.86 16.37 -1.12
C SER A 13 -2.62 15.76 -0.46
N LYS A 14 -1.77 16.60 0.12
CA LYS A 14 -0.64 16.16 0.96
C LYS A 14 -1.09 15.23 2.09
N ARG A 15 -2.24 15.53 2.70
CA ARG A 15 -2.79 14.77 3.83
C ARG A 15 -3.13 13.33 3.45
N ASP A 16 -3.61 13.10 2.23
CA ASP A 16 -3.89 11.74 1.75
C ASP A 16 -2.60 10.91 1.66
N SER A 17 -1.51 11.53 1.19
CA SER A 17 -0.18 10.91 1.17
C SER A 17 0.38 10.68 2.57
N ASP A 18 0.17 11.63 3.50
CA ASP A 18 0.58 11.47 4.90
C ASP A 18 -0.12 10.25 5.54
N TYR A 19 -1.42 10.06 5.29
CA TYR A 19 -2.14 8.87 5.76
C TYR A 19 -1.63 7.56 5.17
N LEU A 20 -1.18 7.57 3.90
CA LEU A 20 -0.55 6.39 3.33
C LEU A 20 0.74 6.07 4.06
N VAL A 21 1.62 7.06 4.30
CA VAL A 21 2.87 6.86 5.04
C VAL A 21 2.61 6.31 6.44
N GLU A 22 1.67 6.89 7.19
CA GLU A 22 1.26 6.38 8.51
C GLU A 22 0.76 4.92 8.45
N THR A 23 0.01 4.57 7.40
CA THR A 23 -0.47 3.20 7.20
C THR A 23 0.68 2.23 6.94
N LEU A 24 1.64 2.60 6.09
CA LEU A 24 2.81 1.76 5.80
C LEU A 24 3.69 1.59 7.05
N PHE A 25 3.83 2.64 7.87
CA PHE A 25 4.52 2.55 9.15
C PHE A 25 3.83 1.58 10.12
N SER A 26 2.50 1.67 10.22
CA SER A 26 1.72 0.76 11.07
C SER A 26 1.83 -0.70 10.64
N ILE A 27 1.87 -0.98 9.33
CA ILE A 27 2.12 -2.31 8.79
C ILE A 27 3.57 -2.73 9.05
N HIS A 28 4.53 -1.82 8.89
CA HIS A 28 5.94 -2.10 9.15
C HIS A 28 6.21 -2.52 10.60
N ALA A 29 5.54 -1.88 11.56
CA ALA A 29 5.69 -2.14 12.99
C ALA A 29 5.05 -3.45 13.48
N GLN A 30 4.39 -4.22 12.60
CA GLN A 30 3.77 -5.50 12.98
C GLN A 30 4.84 -6.54 13.38
N SER A 31 4.58 -7.28 14.46
CA SER A 31 5.51 -8.29 14.98
C SER A 31 5.64 -9.52 14.08
N THR A 32 4.63 -9.79 13.24
CA THR A 32 4.69 -10.86 12.24
C THR A 32 5.47 -10.36 11.01
N PRO A 33 6.55 -11.04 10.59
CA PRO A 33 7.38 -10.55 9.49
C PRO A 33 6.89 -10.97 8.10
N ASP A 34 6.04 -11.99 8.01
CA ASP A 34 5.60 -12.65 6.78
C ASP A 34 4.39 -11.94 6.14
N TRP A 35 4.64 -10.71 5.70
CA TRP A 35 3.70 -9.93 4.91
C TRP A 35 4.37 -9.19 3.75
N CYS A 36 3.59 -8.95 2.72
CA CYS A 36 3.91 -8.02 1.64
C CYS A 36 2.81 -6.97 1.52
N VAL A 37 3.13 -5.84 0.90
CA VAL A 37 2.20 -4.76 0.60
C VAL A 37 2.26 -4.48 -0.89
N VAL A 38 1.11 -4.39 -1.54
CA VAL A 38 1.00 -3.81 -2.88
C VAL A 38 0.17 -2.53 -2.82
N ILE A 39 0.79 -1.45 -3.25
CA ILE A 39 0.19 -0.11 -3.30
C ILE A 39 -0.13 0.18 -4.75
N VAL A 40 -1.41 0.39 -5.04
CA VAL A 40 -1.88 0.73 -6.38
C VAL A 40 -2.25 2.20 -6.40
N ASN A 41 -1.34 3.01 -6.92
CA ASN A 41 -1.56 4.44 -7.13
C ASN A 41 -2.45 4.65 -8.35
N ASP A 42 -3.71 4.98 -8.12
CA ASP A 42 -4.71 5.21 -9.15
C ASP A 42 -4.66 6.66 -9.66
N ASN A 43 -3.50 7.05 -10.20
CA ASN A 43 -3.25 8.35 -10.81
C ASN A 43 -3.37 9.55 -9.83
N SER A 44 -2.62 9.52 -8.72
CA SER A 44 -2.56 10.67 -7.80
C SER A 44 -1.83 11.87 -8.39
N SER A 45 -2.33 13.08 -8.14
CA SER A 45 -1.70 14.35 -8.55
C SER A 45 -0.47 14.73 -7.73
N PHE A 46 -0.23 14.05 -6.60
CA PHE A 46 0.88 14.30 -5.67
C PHE A 46 1.90 13.15 -5.60
N TYR A 47 1.92 12.28 -6.62
CA TYR A 47 2.70 11.03 -6.58
C TYR A 47 4.22 11.23 -6.47
N ASP A 48 4.80 12.23 -7.15
CA ASP A 48 6.25 12.44 -7.17
C ASP A 48 6.83 12.70 -5.77
N ARG A 49 6.01 13.24 -4.85
CA ARG A 49 6.40 13.51 -3.45
C ARG A 49 6.22 12.30 -2.54
N LEU A 50 5.41 11.32 -2.94
CA LEU A 50 5.14 10.12 -2.15
C LEU A 50 6.35 9.19 -2.15
N ASN A 51 6.96 8.96 -3.32
CA ASN A 51 8.12 8.06 -3.43
C ASN A 51 9.33 8.54 -2.63
N VAL A 52 9.59 9.85 -2.62
CA VAL A 52 10.67 10.44 -1.80
C VAL A 52 10.37 10.22 -0.32
N ARG A 53 9.15 10.55 0.12
CA ARG A 53 8.77 10.41 1.53
C ARG A 53 8.81 8.96 2.02
N ILE A 54 8.34 7.99 1.25
CA ILE A 54 8.40 6.58 1.67
C ILE A 54 9.86 6.15 1.88
N LYS A 55 10.77 6.57 1.01
CA LYS A 55 12.21 6.30 1.12
C LYS A 55 12.87 7.00 2.31
N ASP A 56 12.39 8.19 2.68
CA ASP A 56 12.92 8.90 3.86
C ASP A 56 12.59 8.19 5.18
N TYR A 57 11.48 7.43 5.23
CA TYR A 57 10.97 6.84 6.48
C TYR A 57 11.17 5.32 6.59
N LEU A 58 11.28 4.59 5.48
CA LEU A 58 11.49 3.14 5.49
C LEU A 58 12.88 2.81 4.89
N PRO A 59 13.67 1.93 5.53
CA PRO A 59 14.93 1.46 4.98
C PRO A 59 14.76 0.93 3.55
N SER A 60 15.68 1.28 2.65
CA SER A 60 15.57 0.95 1.22
C SER A 60 15.49 -0.55 0.95
N ASP A 61 16.22 -1.36 1.73
CA ASP A 61 16.21 -2.82 1.66
C ASP A 61 14.85 -3.44 2.03
N ILE A 62 14.08 -2.77 2.88
CA ILE A 62 12.73 -3.21 3.28
C ILE A 62 11.71 -2.86 2.20
N ILE A 63 11.83 -1.66 1.62
CA ILE A 63 10.98 -1.21 0.52
C ILE A 63 11.08 -2.20 -0.65
N ASP A 64 12.31 -2.55 -1.04
CA ASP A 64 12.55 -3.35 -2.24
C ASP A 64 12.05 -4.81 -2.13
N ASN A 65 11.90 -5.34 -0.91
CA ASN A 65 11.51 -6.75 -0.69
C ASN A 65 10.04 -6.96 -0.31
N ARG A 66 9.39 -6.01 0.38
CA ARG A 66 8.03 -6.18 0.90
C ARG A 66 7.03 -5.17 0.36
N PHE A 67 7.47 -4.05 -0.21
CA PHE A 67 6.58 -3.00 -0.70
C PHE A 67 6.63 -2.93 -2.23
N HIS A 68 5.50 -3.21 -2.86
CA HIS A 68 5.35 -3.23 -4.30
C HIS A 68 4.49 -2.05 -4.75
N PHE A 69 4.97 -1.29 -5.72
CA PHE A 69 4.28 -0.09 -6.23
C PHE A 69 3.80 -0.30 -7.65
N ILE A 70 2.52 -0.03 -7.88
CA ILE A 70 1.89 -0.02 -9.21
C ILE A 70 1.30 1.37 -9.43
N VAL A 71 1.58 1.96 -10.59
CA VAL A 71 1.06 3.28 -10.95
C VAL A 71 0.16 3.17 -12.17
N ASN A 72 -1.10 3.56 -12.02
CA ASN A 72 -2.01 3.68 -13.15
C ASN A 72 -1.80 5.04 -13.84
N GLU A 73 -1.73 5.01 -15.17
CA GLU A 73 -1.65 6.21 -16.00
C GLU A 73 -2.95 7.01 -16.02
N LYS A 74 -4.08 6.35 -15.75
CA LYS A 74 -5.43 6.94 -15.72
C LYS A 74 -6.18 6.47 -14.49
N ARG A 75 -7.04 7.33 -13.95
CA ARG A 75 -7.88 7.03 -12.79
C ARG A 75 -8.95 6.00 -13.16
N GLY A 76 -8.87 4.81 -12.55
CA GLY A 76 -9.81 3.69 -12.73
C GLY A 76 -10.81 3.50 -11.59
N GLU A 77 -10.77 4.37 -10.57
CA GLU A 77 -11.52 4.28 -9.32
C GLU A 77 -11.03 3.14 -8.39
N VAL A 78 -11.48 3.22 -7.13
CA VAL A 78 -11.01 2.36 -6.03
C VAL A 78 -11.20 0.86 -6.30
N SER A 79 -12.28 0.47 -6.99
CA SER A 79 -12.57 -0.94 -7.30
C SER A 79 -11.59 -1.52 -8.31
N SER A 80 -11.27 -0.76 -9.36
CA SER A 80 -10.28 -1.15 -10.36
C SER A 80 -8.89 -1.30 -9.74
N ALA A 81 -8.45 -0.28 -8.99
CA ALA A 81 -7.17 -0.29 -8.31
C ALA A 81 -7.04 -1.47 -7.32
N ARG A 82 -8.10 -1.77 -6.57
CA ARG A 82 -8.15 -2.94 -5.68
C ARG A 82 -8.01 -4.24 -6.45
N ASN A 83 -8.75 -4.40 -7.55
CA ASN A 83 -8.71 -5.62 -8.36
C ASN A 83 -7.33 -5.84 -8.98
N ILE A 84 -6.65 -4.77 -9.40
CA ILE A 84 -5.25 -4.83 -9.86
C ILE A 84 -4.35 -5.36 -8.74
N GLY A 85 -4.45 -4.80 -7.54
CA GLY A 85 -3.65 -5.22 -6.39
C GLY A 85 -3.92 -6.66 -5.95
N VAL A 86 -5.18 -7.09 -5.93
CA VAL A 86 -5.57 -8.48 -5.61
C VAL A 86 -4.99 -9.45 -6.63
N LYS A 87 -5.11 -9.15 -7.93
CA LYS A 87 -4.50 -9.97 -9.00
C LYS A 87 -2.99 -10.05 -8.87
N TYR A 88 -2.34 -8.92 -8.53
CA TYR A 88 -0.91 -8.89 -8.26
C TYR A 88 -0.56 -9.81 -7.09
N ALA A 89 -1.14 -9.59 -5.91
CA ALA A 89 -0.90 -10.41 -4.72
C ALA A 89 -1.09 -11.92 -5.00
N HIS A 90 -2.17 -12.29 -5.69
CA HIS A 90 -2.43 -13.67 -6.09
C HIS A 90 -1.33 -14.24 -7.01
N LYS A 91 -0.85 -13.47 -8.00
CA LYS A 91 0.26 -13.87 -8.87
C LYS A 91 1.55 -14.16 -8.09
N TYR A 92 1.75 -13.47 -6.97
CA TYR A 92 2.91 -13.64 -6.08
C TYR A 92 2.63 -14.59 -4.90
N GLY A 93 1.59 -15.43 -5.02
CA GLY A 93 1.33 -16.53 -4.09
C GLY A 93 0.70 -16.11 -2.77
N ALA A 94 -0.04 -15.00 -2.73
CA ALA A 94 -0.76 -14.59 -1.53
C ALA A 94 -1.75 -15.66 -1.05
N ASN A 95 -1.62 -16.08 0.20
CA ASN A 95 -2.55 -17.00 0.84
C ASN A 95 -3.70 -16.27 1.53
N ILE A 96 -3.45 -15.05 2.02
CA ILE A 96 -4.43 -14.17 2.66
C ILE A 96 -4.26 -12.77 2.07
N ILE A 97 -5.36 -12.12 1.73
CA ILE A 97 -5.36 -10.74 1.23
C ILE A 97 -6.20 -9.86 2.14
N PHE A 98 -5.57 -8.84 2.70
CA PHE A 98 -6.20 -7.76 3.43
C PHE A 98 -6.35 -6.56 2.51
N PHE A 99 -7.55 -5.98 2.40
CA PHE A 99 -7.75 -4.73 1.68
C PHE A 99 -8.75 -3.84 2.39
N ARG A 100 -8.52 -2.53 2.30
CA ARG A 100 -9.40 -1.54 2.92
C ARG A 100 -10.67 -1.36 2.08
N THR A 101 -11.82 -1.67 2.66
CA THR A 101 -13.13 -1.08 2.31
C THR A 101 -13.33 0.17 3.19
N MET A 102 -13.95 1.23 2.67
CA MET A 102 -14.00 2.57 3.29
C MET A 102 -14.26 2.57 4.81
N MET A 103 -13.21 2.68 5.63
CA MET A 103 -13.14 3.37 6.94
C MET A 103 -11.75 3.16 7.54
N ILE A 104 -11.34 4.08 8.42
CA ILE A 104 -10.00 4.16 9.03
C ILE A 104 -9.64 2.81 9.66
N LEU A 105 -8.63 2.13 9.11
CA LEU A 105 -8.03 0.96 9.75
C LEU A 105 -6.98 1.50 10.73
N ARG A 106 -7.40 1.91 11.93
CA ARG A 106 -6.46 1.99 13.06
C ARG A 106 -6.23 0.56 13.50
N ILE A 107 -5.18 -0.06 12.99
CA ILE A 107 -4.70 -1.34 13.55
C ILE A 107 -4.08 -0.99 14.91
N HIS A 108 -4.86 -1.09 15.98
CA HIS A 108 -4.32 -1.27 17.32
C HIS A 108 -4.33 -2.77 17.56
N ILE A 109 -3.17 -3.41 17.45
CA ILE A 109 -2.98 -4.76 17.94
C ILE A 109 -2.22 -4.59 19.26
N VAL A 110 -2.86 -5.07 20.33
CA VAL A 110 -2.38 -5.07 21.72
C VAL A 110 -1.30 -6.11 21.89
#